data_AF-A0A535RH12-F1
#
_entry.id   AF-A0A535RH12-F1
#
_cell.length_a   1.000
_cell.length_b   1.000
_cell.length_c   1.000
_cell.angle_alpha   90.00
_cell.angle_beta   90.00
_cell.angle_gamma   90.00
#
_symmetry.space_group_name_H-M   'P 1'
#
loop_
_entity.id
_entity.type
_entity.pdbx_description
1 polymer ?
#
loop_
_entity_poly.entity_id
_entity_poly.type
_entity_poly.pdbx_seq_one_letter_code
_entity_poly.pdbx_strand_id
1 'polypeptide(L)'
;MALSETQRATLRAVCDTFYPALERPDDPTGFWARKASDLGVEAEVERYLEGRVDPVAREGLKQLLDVLTAQDFAANPQEVREQMLIGFAAFGPEVAAGIDAFRSLTLLHAYGVVGPDGKNPNWPVLGYPGPQGPTPQVEKPIRPLEPEGDRLELDADVCVVGSGSGGGVIAGVLSQAGHRVVVLEMGAYYNEADFNQLELWAYEHLYYKGGLPPTSDGNVVLLAGSNLGGGSTVNWMTCFPTRPAVRAEWAAEHGLEASTGPTSTATCAPSWSGSRPTRSAATSTARTFGCGRAARSSAGPSRPSSATQTPRPTTRRVPPTCISAIAPAAARASRGPTYRMRPTPELSLSSTAVRSG
;
A
#
# COMPACT_ATOMS: atom_id res chain seq x y z
N MET A 1 24.24 4.73 8.43
CA MET A 1 25.10 4.77 9.62
C MET A 1 24.31 4.10 10.72
N ALA A 2 24.81 2.99 11.24
CA ALA A 2 24.10 2.14 12.18
C ALA A 2 23.83 2.84 13.51
N LEU A 3 22.79 2.37 14.23
CA LEU A 3 22.53 2.83 15.59
C LEU A 3 23.69 2.44 16.52
N SER A 4 23.93 3.26 17.54
CA SER A 4 24.84 2.89 18.64
C SER A 4 24.26 1.75 19.47
N GLU A 5 25.09 1.12 20.30
CA GLU A 5 24.62 0.06 21.22
C GLU A 5 23.55 0.57 22.19
N THR A 6 23.74 1.78 22.72
CA THR A 6 22.77 2.41 23.62
C THR A 6 21.47 2.77 22.90
N GLN A 7 21.55 3.28 21.66
CA GLN A 7 20.37 3.53 20.83
C GLN A 7 19.61 2.25 20.52
N ARG A 8 20.30 1.13 20.24
CA ARG A 8 19.68 -0.19 20.05
C ARG A 8 18.98 -0.68 21.31
N ALA A 9 19.59 -0.53 22.48
CA ALA A 9 18.94 -0.87 23.75
C ALA A 9 17.67 -0.05 24.00
N THR A 10 17.71 1.25 23.69
CA THR A 10 16.53 2.13 23.79
C THR A 10 15.47 1.76 22.75
N LEU A 11 15.84 1.49 21.50
CA LEU A 11 14.91 1.03 20.46
C LEU A 11 14.20 -0.26 20.88
N ARG A 12 14.96 -1.22 21.42
CA ARG A 12 14.41 -2.46 21.99
C ARG A 12 13.37 -2.17 23.06
N ALA A 13 13.67 -1.29 24.01
CA ALA A 13 12.73 -0.91 25.06
C ALA A 13 11.49 -0.18 24.50
N VAL A 14 11.64 0.65 23.45
CA VAL A 14 10.52 1.31 22.77
C VAL A 14 9.61 0.26 22.12
N CYS A 15 10.18 -0.70 21.38
CA CYS A 15 9.42 -1.80 20.79
C CYS A 15 8.71 -2.65 21.86
N ASP A 16 9.41 -3.03 22.94
CA ASP A 16 8.82 -3.75 24.08
C ASP A 16 7.74 -2.92 24.79
N THR A 17 7.78 -1.58 24.72
CA THR A 17 6.73 -0.72 25.27
C THR A 17 5.47 -0.78 24.41
N PHE A 18 5.59 -0.81 23.08
CA PHE A 18 4.44 -0.90 22.17
C PHE A 18 3.85 -2.30 22.01
N TYR A 19 4.66 -3.34 22.18
CA TYR A 19 4.21 -4.73 22.25
C TYR A 19 4.78 -5.36 23.54
N PRO A 20 4.16 -5.09 24.70
CA PRO A 20 4.64 -5.54 25.99
C PRO A 20 4.19 -6.95 26.33
N ALA A 21 4.95 -7.60 27.21
CA ALA A 21 4.49 -8.79 27.91
C ALA A 21 3.46 -8.39 28.96
N LEU A 22 2.34 -9.12 29.00
CA LEU A 22 1.23 -8.95 29.91
C LEU A 22 1.02 -10.23 30.71
N GLU A 23 0.89 -10.10 32.03
CA GLU A 23 0.57 -11.24 32.89
C GLU A 23 -0.90 -11.66 32.69
N ARG A 24 -1.10 -12.88 32.20
CA ARG A 24 -2.42 -13.52 32.12
C ARG A 24 -2.36 -14.96 32.65
N PRO A 25 -3.22 -15.33 33.63
CA PRO A 25 -3.23 -16.68 34.18
C PRO A 25 -3.54 -17.80 33.17
N ASP A 26 -4.27 -17.50 32.09
CA ASP A 26 -4.68 -18.45 31.06
C ASP A 26 -4.01 -18.09 29.72
N ASP A 27 -2.72 -18.38 29.62
CA ASP A 27 -1.90 -18.15 28.41
C ASP A 27 -1.15 -19.41 27.96
N PRO A 28 -1.87 -20.44 27.48
CA PRO A 28 -1.28 -21.74 27.10
C PRO A 28 -0.29 -21.64 25.93
N THR A 29 -0.33 -20.54 25.16
CA THR A 29 0.52 -20.28 24.00
C THR A 29 1.67 -19.31 24.27
N GLY A 30 1.74 -18.75 25.50
CA GLY A 30 2.69 -17.70 25.85
C GLY A 30 2.53 -16.43 25.01
N PHE A 31 1.34 -16.16 24.44
CA PHE A 31 1.10 -15.01 23.57
C PHE A 31 1.06 -13.71 24.37
N TRP A 32 0.39 -13.72 25.53
CA TRP A 32 0.30 -12.57 26.41
C TRP A 32 1.64 -12.29 27.08
N ALA A 33 2.38 -13.33 27.49
CA ALA A 33 3.70 -13.18 28.10
C ALA A 33 4.81 -12.77 27.12
N ARG A 34 4.54 -12.72 25.82
CA ARG A 34 5.51 -12.40 24.76
C ARG A 34 5.61 -10.90 24.52
N LYS A 35 6.82 -10.40 24.39
CA LYS A 35 7.10 -9.00 24.00
C LYS A 35 7.79 -8.91 22.64
N ALA A 36 7.93 -7.68 22.12
CA ALA A 36 8.54 -7.42 20.81
C ALA A 36 9.92 -8.06 20.66
N SER A 37 10.76 -7.96 21.68
CA SER A 37 12.13 -8.43 21.62
C SER A 37 12.30 -9.95 21.75
N ASP A 38 11.25 -10.69 22.13
CA ASP A 38 11.25 -12.15 22.02
C ASP A 38 11.10 -12.59 20.55
N LEU A 39 10.59 -11.70 19.70
CA LEU A 39 10.40 -11.90 18.26
C LEU A 39 11.53 -11.28 17.41
N GLY A 40 12.45 -10.54 18.03
CA GLY A 40 13.52 -9.81 17.33
C GLY A 40 13.02 -8.60 16.52
N VAL A 41 11.88 -8.01 16.89
CA VAL A 41 11.24 -6.91 16.17
C VAL A 41 12.15 -5.68 16.05
N GLU A 42 12.93 -5.37 17.08
CA GLU A 42 13.81 -4.21 17.11
C GLU A 42 14.87 -4.22 15.99
N ALA A 43 15.37 -5.41 15.64
CA ALA A 43 16.37 -5.58 14.59
C ALA A 43 15.75 -5.33 13.20
N GLU A 44 14.52 -5.80 12.99
CA GLU A 44 13.80 -5.56 11.74
C GLU A 44 13.36 -4.10 11.60
N VAL A 45 12.97 -3.45 12.70
CA VAL A 45 12.69 -2.01 12.71
C VAL A 45 13.96 -1.24 12.36
N GLU A 46 15.12 -1.54 12.95
CA GLU A 46 16.39 -0.91 12.58
C GLU A 46 16.70 -1.09 11.09
N ARG A 47 16.58 -2.33 10.56
CA ARG A 47 16.78 -2.63 9.12
C ARG A 47 15.86 -1.80 8.23
N TYR A 48 14.58 -1.68 8.61
CA TYR A 48 13.60 -0.86 7.88
C TYR A 48 13.99 0.62 7.87
N LEU A 49 14.37 1.16 9.03
CA LEU A 49 14.83 2.55 9.16
C LEU A 49 16.07 2.83 8.32
N GLU A 50 17.01 1.89 8.25
CA GLU A 50 18.23 2.05 7.47
C GLU A 50 18.01 2.05 5.97
N GLY A 51 17.15 1.15 5.48
CA GLY A 51 16.96 0.91 4.05
C GLY A 51 15.85 1.72 3.39
N ARG A 52 14.84 2.18 4.14
CA ARG A 52 13.57 2.69 3.56
C ARG A 52 13.13 4.06 4.04
N VAL A 53 13.64 4.53 5.17
CA VAL A 53 13.36 5.88 5.67
C VAL A 53 14.36 6.87 5.08
N ASP A 54 13.88 8.05 4.71
CA ASP A 54 14.75 9.06 4.13
C ASP A 54 15.82 9.51 5.16
N PRO A 55 16.99 9.96 4.71
CA PRO A 55 18.09 10.28 5.61
C PRO A 55 17.74 11.36 6.66
N VAL A 56 16.85 12.31 6.33
CA VAL A 56 16.49 13.40 7.24
C VAL A 56 15.57 12.88 8.34
N ALA A 57 14.48 12.18 8.01
CA ALA A 57 13.61 11.60 9.06
C ALA A 57 14.35 10.57 9.89
N ARG A 58 15.24 9.77 9.29
CA ARG A 58 16.08 8.81 10.03
C ARG A 58 16.95 9.51 11.07
N GLU A 59 17.51 10.66 10.77
CA GLU A 59 18.29 11.43 11.76
C GLU A 59 17.42 11.99 12.88
N GLY A 60 16.22 12.47 12.56
CA GLY A 60 15.24 12.88 13.58
C GLY A 60 14.85 11.75 14.53
N LEU A 61 14.63 10.54 14.00
CA LEU A 61 14.33 9.35 14.83
C LEU A 61 15.52 8.98 15.73
N LYS A 62 16.76 9.11 15.25
CA LYS A 62 17.96 8.90 16.08
C LYS A 62 18.05 9.90 17.23
N GLN A 63 17.77 11.18 16.97
CA GLN A 63 17.74 12.21 18.00
C GLN A 63 16.67 11.92 19.06
N LEU A 64 15.50 11.42 18.65
CA LEU A 64 14.47 10.96 19.59
C LEU A 64 14.98 9.80 20.47
N LEU A 65 15.67 8.81 19.89
CA LEU A 65 16.29 7.72 20.65
C LEU A 65 17.37 8.22 21.61
N ASP A 66 18.17 9.21 21.23
CA ASP A 66 19.18 9.83 22.12
C ASP A 66 18.53 10.53 23.31
N VAL A 67 17.45 11.28 23.07
CA VAL A 67 16.69 11.94 24.14
C VAL A 67 16.08 10.92 25.10
N LEU A 68 15.49 9.85 24.59
CA LEU A 68 14.96 8.76 25.42
C LEU A 68 16.06 8.06 26.21
N THR A 69 17.21 7.83 25.58
CA THR A 69 18.39 7.24 26.22
C THR A 69 18.87 8.10 27.38
N ALA A 70 18.95 9.42 27.20
CA ALA A 70 19.38 10.36 28.23
C ALA A 70 18.42 10.44 29.44
N GLN A 71 17.19 9.95 29.31
CA GLN A 71 16.19 9.85 30.37
C GLN A 71 16.11 8.44 30.98
N ASP A 72 17.11 7.59 30.74
CA ASP A 72 17.17 6.20 31.19
C ASP A 72 15.92 5.39 30.82
N PHE A 73 15.31 5.68 29.65
CA PHE A 73 14.02 5.12 29.24
C PHE A 73 13.93 3.60 29.39
N ALA A 74 14.98 2.87 28.97
CA ALA A 74 15.01 1.41 29.02
C ALA A 74 14.99 0.82 30.45
N ALA A 75 15.48 1.57 31.45
CA ALA A 75 15.54 1.13 32.84
C ALA A 75 14.21 1.34 33.60
N ASN A 76 13.30 2.13 33.05
CA ASN A 76 12.04 2.47 33.68
C ASN A 76 10.99 1.35 33.56
N PRO A 77 10.06 1.20 34.53
CA PRO A 77 8.92 0.29 34.42
C PRO A 77 8.02 0.59 33.20
N GLN A 78 7.20 -0.38 32.80
CA GLN A 78 6.32 -0.29 31.62
C GLN A 78 5.44 0.97 31.65
N GLU A 79 4.73 1.23 32.76
CA GLU A 79 3.83 2.38 32.85
C GLU A 79 4.59 3.70 32.72
N VAL A 80 5.80 3.78 33.25
CA VAL A 80 6.64 4.98 33.16
C VAL A 80 7.10 5.21 31.72
N ARG A 81 7.52 4.16 31.00
CA ARG A 81 7.87 4.26 29.58
C ARG A 81 6.70 4.73 28.72
N GLU A 82 5.50 4.20 28.97
CA GLU A 82 4.29 4.66 28.28
C GLU A 82 4.02 6.15 28.53
N GLN A 83 4.09 6.61 29.78
CA GLN A 83 3.90 8.02 30.11
C GLN A 83 4.98 8.92 29.49
N MET A 84 6.23 8.46 29.40
CA MET A 84 7.28 9.17 28.70
C MET A 84 6.94 9.35 27.22
N LEU A 85 6.57 8.28 26.51
CA LEU A 85 6.20 8.37 25.08
C LEU A 85 4.98 9.28 24.86
N ILE A 86 3.96 9.20 25.72
CA ILE A 86 2.79 10.11 25.68
C ILE A 86 3.24 11.56 25.89
N GLY A 87 4.09 11.80 26.89
CA GLY A 87 4.64 13.13 27.18
C GLY A 87 5.47 13.68 26.01
N PHE A 88 6.27 12.84 25.36
CA PHE A 88 7.06 13.25 24.19
C PHE A 88 6.15 13.59 23.00
N ALA A 89 5.11 12.81 22.74
CA ALA A 89 4.15 13.09 21.68
C ALA A 89 3.46 14.45 21.85
N ALA A 90 3.33 14.94 23.10
CA ALA A 90 2.72 16.24 23.39
C ALA A 90 3.59 17.46 23.00
N PHE A 91 4.89 17.28 22.69
CA PHE A 91 5.74 18.39 22.26
C PHE A 91 5.42 18.92 20.86
N GLY A 92 4.75 18.13 20.02
CA GLY A 92 4.31 18.58 18.70
C GLY A 92 3.93 17.45 17.74
N PRO A 93 3.25 17.78 16.64
CA PRO A 93 2.74 16.80 15.68
C PRO A 93 3.85 15.97 15.00
N GLU A 94 5.02 16.56 14.77
CA GLU A 94 6.17 15.86 14.17
C GLU A 94 6.72 14.76 15.09
N VAL A 95 6.85 15.05 16.39
CA VAL A 95 7.29 14.07 17.39
C VAL A 95 6.23 12.98 17.59
N ALA A 96 4.96 13.37 17.65
CA ALA A 96 3.84 12.43 17.71
C ALA A 96 3.83 11.47 16.49
N ALA A 97 4.05 12.00 15.29
CA ALA A 97 4.14 11.20 14.07
C ALA A 97 5.34 10.24 14.10
N GLY A 98 6.50 10.67 14.60
CA GLY A 98 7.67 9.80 14.78
C GLY A 98 7.40 8.64 15.76
N ILE A 99 6.73 8.93 16.88
CA ILE A 99 6.33 7.91 17.88
C ILE A 99 5.29 6.94 17.30
N ASP A 100 4.29 7.44 16.58
CA ASP A 100 3.27 6.57 15.95
C ASP A 100 3.86 5.74 14.80
N ALA A 101 4.87 6.25 14.09
CA ALA A 101 5.63 5.47 13.11
C ALA A 101 6.36 4.30 13.78
N PHE A 102 7.06 4.52 14.90
CA PHE A 102 7.68 3.44 15.66
C PHE A 102 6.66 2.41 16.16
N ARG A 103 5.50 2.88 16.65
CA ARG A 103 4.41 2.00 17.08
C ARG A 103 3.91 1.14 15.93
N SER A 104 3.58 1.76 14.79
CA SER A 104 3.05 1.07 13.61
C SER A 104 4.05 0.05 13.06
N LEU A 105 5.33 0.42 12.96
CA LEU A 105 6.39 -0.51 12.54
C LEU A 105 6.57 -1.66 13.54
N THR A 106 6.56 -1.39 14.84
CA THR A 106 6.69 -2.43 15.86
C THR A 106 5.55 -3.45 15.75
N LEU A 107 4.30 -2.98 15.65
CA LEU A 107 3.14 -3.86 15.58
C LEU A 107 3.08 -4.66 14.27
N LEU A 108 3.42 -4.03 13.14
CA LEU A 108 3.53 -4.72 11.86
C LEU A 108 4.55 -5.86 11.94
N HIS A 109 5.74 -5.60 12.48
CA HIS A 109 6.79 -6.62 12.58
C HIS A 109 6.46 -7.68 13.63
N ALA A 110 5.84 -7.33 14.76
CA ALA A 110 5.40 -8.32 15.75
C ALA A 110 4.42 -9.35 15.15
N TYR A 111 3.62 -8.94 14.18
CA TYR A 111 2.73 -9.83 13.43
C TYR A 111 3.42 -10.55 12.25
N GLY A 112 4.32 -9.85 11.55
CA GLY A 112 4.86 -10.30 10.27
C GLY A 112 6.20 -11.03 10.32
N VAL A 113 7.00 -10.85 11.38
CA VAL A 113 8.31 -11.52 11.52
C VAL A 113 8.12 -13.01 11.67
N VAL A 114 8.98 -13.79 11.01
CA VAL A 114 8.98 -15.25 11.11
C VAL A 114 10.31 -15.72 11.68
N GLY A 115 10.25 -16.75 12.52
CA GLY A 115 11.43 -17.44 13.01
C GLY A 115 12.10 -18.31 11.93
N PRO A 116 13.18 -19.03 12.29
CA PRO A 116 13.90 -19.91 11.37
C PRO A 116 13.06 -21.03 10.75
N ASP A 117 11.94 -21.39 11.40
CA ASP A 117 10.97 -22.37 10.90
C ASP A 117 9.94 -21.78 9.91
N GLY A 118 10.09 -20.48 9.57
CA GLY A 118 9.20 -19.76 8.67
C GLY A 118 7.84 -19.42 9.29
N LYS A 119 7.72 -19.46 10.62
CA LYS A 119 6.46 -19.19 11.33
C LYS A 119 6.58 -18.05 12.32
N ASN A 120 5.48 -17.36 12.57
CA ASN A 120 5.35 -16.45 13.69
C ASN A 120 4.59 -17.15 14.84
N PRO A 121 5.10 -17.11 16.08
CA PRO A 121 4.47 -17.77 17.22
C PRO A 121 3.14 -17.13 17.68
N ASN A 122 2.77 -15.96 17.15
CA ASN A 122 1.47 -15.31 17.39
C ASN A 122 0.36 -15.88 16.48
N TRP A 123 0.71 -16.41 15.30
CA TRP A 123 -0.28 -16.85 14.32
C TRP A 123 -1.30 -17.88 14.82
N PRO A 124 -0.94 -18.89 15.65
CA PRO A 124 -1.91 -19.87 16.15
C PRO A 124 -3.06 -19.23 16.95
N VAL A 125 -2.76 -18.25 17.81
CA VAL A 125 -3.76 -17.54 18.62
C VAL A 125 -4.66 -16.67 17.75
N LEU A 126 -4.11 -16.11 16.67
CA LEU A 126 -4.85 -15.31 15.69
C LEU A 126 -5.68 -16.17 14.73
N GLY A 127 -5.56 -17.50 14.80
CA GLY A 127 -6.20 -18.42 13.84
C GLY A 127 -5.65 -18.28 12.43
N TYR A 128 -4.44 -17.74 12.27
CA TYR A 128 -3.77 -17.66 10.98
C TYR A 128 -2.93 -18.92 10.76
N PRO A 129 -3.23 -19.73 9.73
CA PRO A 129 -2.50 -20.98 9.49
C PRO A 129 -1.09 -20.77 8.92
N GLY A 130 -0.70 -19.53 8.60
CA GLY A 130 0.53 -19.22 7.89
C GLY A 130 0.46 -19.57 6.39
N PRO A 131 1.62 -19.50 5.69
CA PRO A 131 1.73 -19.84 4.27
C PRO A 131 1.19 -21.23 3.94
N GLN A 132 0.35 -21.31 2.92
CA GLN A 132 -0.31 -22.54 2.47
C GLN A 132 0.60 -23.33 1.51
N GLY A 133 1.60 -24.03 2.06
CA GLY A 133 2.50 -24.89 1.31
C GLY A 133 3.63 -24.15 0.55
N PRO A 134 4.51 -24.90 -0.14
CA PRO A 134 5.61 -24.31 -0.90
C PRO A 134 5.09 -23.52 -2.11
N THR A 135 5.88 -22.54 -2.56
CA THR A 135 5.55 -21.81 -3.78
C THR A 135 5.62 -22.74 -5.00
N PRO A 136 4.67 -22.63 -5.95
CA PRO A 136 4.72 -23.38 -7.20
C PRO A 136 6.02 -23.11 -7.96
N GLN A 137 6.63 -24.14 -8.53
CA GLN A 137 7.85 -23.98 -9.34
C GLN A 137 7.47 -23.68 -10.79
N VAL A 138 7.21 -22.41 -11.08
CA VAL A 138 6.78 -21.91 -12.39
C VAL A 138 7.90 -21.05 -12.99
N GLU A 139 8.31 -21.35 -14.23
CA GLU A 139 9.30 -20.53 -14.95
C GLU A 139 8.75 -19.12 -15.21
N LYS A 140 9.62 -18.11 -15.17
CA LYS A 140 9.29 -16.73 -15.51
C LYS A 140 9.16 -16.58 -17.04
N PRO A 141 7.95 -16.42 -17.62
CA PRO A 141 7.77 -16.28 -19.06
C PRO A 141 8.33 -14.96 -19.62
N ILE A 142 8.40 -13.93 -18.79
CA ILE A 142 8.91 -12.60 -19.17
C ILE A 142 10.34 -12.48 -18.69
N ARG A 143 11.22 -12.02 -19.58
CA ARG A 143 12.59 -11.63 -19.26
C ARG A 143 12.69 -10.11 -19.41
N PRO A 144 12.55 -9.34 -18.30
CA PRO A 144 12.71 -7.89 -18.36
C PRO A 144 14.08 -7.56 -18.92
N LEU A 145 14.12 -6.58 -19.81
CA LEU A 145 15.38 -6.10 -20.35
C LEU A 145 15.98 -5.09 -19.38
N GLU A 146 17.19 -5.36 -18.90
CA GLU A 146 17.96 -4.45 -18.06
C GLU A 146 18.96 -3.69 -18.95
N PRO A 147 19.00 -2.34 -18.89
CA PRO A 147 20.01 -1.56 -19.59
C PRO A 147 21.43 -1.93 -19.13
N GLU A 148 22.34 -2.22 -20.05
CA GLU A 148 23.76 -2.53 -19.75
C GLU A 148 24.58 -1.28 -19.36
N GLY A 149 23.96 -0.10 -19.32
CA GLY A 149 24.60 1.19 -19.03
C GLY A 149 23.59 2.30 -18.69
N ASP A 150 24.04 3.55 -18.78
CA ASP A 150 23.23 4.73 -18.43
C ASP A 150 22.18 5.10 -19.50
N ARG A 151 22.30 4.53 -20.70
CA ARG A 151 21.42 4.78 -21.83
C ARG A 151 21.11 3.49 -22.58
N LEU A 152 19.82 3.32 -22.87
CA LEU A 152 19.29 2.32 -23.77
C LEU A 152 18.34 3.02 -24.74
N GLU A 153 18.49 2.72 -26.03
CA GLU A 153 17.61 3.23 -27.08
C GLU A 153 16.88 2.07 -27.74
N LEU A 154 15.55 2.17 -27.82
CA LEU A 154 14.68 1.16 -28.42
C LEU A 154 13.72 1.86 -29.39
N ASP A 155 13.57 1.29 -30.58
CA ASP A 155 12.54 1.72 -31.53
C ASP A 155 11.25 0.94 -31.28
N ALA A 156 10.17 1.66 -31.02
CA ALA A 156 8.84 1.11 -30.81
C ALA A 156 7.78 2.03 -31.42
N ASP A 157 6.61 1.47 -31.69
CA ASP A 157 5.48 2.25 -32.18
C ASP A 157 4.76 2.92 -30.99
N VAL A 158 4.77 2.27 -29.82
CA VAL A 158 4.16 2.77 -28.59
C VAL A 158 5.03 2.47 -27.37
N CYS A 159 5.17 3.45 -26.48
CA CYS A 159 5.78 3.30 -25.16
C CYS A 159 4.70 3.44 -24.08
N VAL A 160 4.52 2.40 -23.27
CA VAL A 160 3.61 2.37 -22.13
C VAL A 160 4.42 2.54 -20.85
N VAL A 161 4.12 3.58 -20.07
CA VAL A 161 4.79 3.83 -18.79
C VAL A 161 3.91 3.31 -17.66
N GLY A 162 4.38 2.27 -16.96
CA GLY A 162 3.68 1.54 -15.91
C GLY A 162 2.91 0.34 -16.46
N SER A 163 3.16 -0.84 -15.89
CA SER A 163 2.55 -2.11 -16.30
C SER A 163 1.28 -2.47 -15.52
N GLY A 164 0.75 -1.52 -14.74
CA GLY A 164 -0.41 -1.72 -13.86
C GLY A 164 -1.72 -2.07 -14.59
N SER A 165 -2.83 -2.04 -13.86
CA SER A 165 -4.16 -2.47 -14.35
C SER A 165 -4.63 -1.79 -15.65
N GLY A 166 -4.18 -0.57 -15.93
CA GLY A 166 -4.43 0.10 -17.21
C GLY A 166 -3.36 -0.19 -18.25
N GLY A 167 -2.08 -0.01 -17.88
CA GLY A 167 -0.96 -0.10 -18.81
C GLY A 167 -0.76 -1.51 -19.39
N GLY A 168 -0.89 -2.56 -18.57
CA GLY A 168 -0.79 -3.94 -19.04
C GLY A 168 -1.87 -4.29 -20.07
N VAL A 169 -3.10 -3.79 -19.88
CA VAL A 169 -4.21 -3.99 -20.84
C VAL A 169 -3.93 -3.26 -22.14
N ILE A 170 -3.50 -1.99 -22.08
CA ILE A 170 -3.14 -1.20 -23.26
C ILE A 170 -2.03 -1.89 -24.05
N ALA A 171 -0.97 -2.32 -23.37
CA ALA A 171 0.15 -3.02 -23.99
C ALA A 171 -0.31 -4.31 -24.69
N GLY A 172 -1.10 -5.14 -24.00
CA GLY A 172 -1.62 -6.38 -24.57
C GLY A 172 -2.49 -6.16 -25.81
N VAL A 173 -3.42 -5.20 -25.77
CA VAL A 173 -4.31 -4.88 -26.90
C VAL A 173 -3.52 -4.37 -28.11
N LEU A 174 -2.57 -3.45 -27.90
CA LEU A 174 -1.78 -2.88 -28.99
C LEU A 174 -0.80 -3.90 -29.59
N SER A 175 -0.18 -4.74 -28.77
CA SER A 175 0.67 -5.83 -29.26
C SER A 175 -0.15 -6.85 -30.08
N GLN A 176 -1.36 -7.19 -29.66
CA GLN A 176 -2.26 -8.05 -30.44
C GLN A 176 -2.69 -7.43 -31.77
N ALA A 177 -2.75 -6.10 -31.85
CA ALA A 177 -3.00 -5.36 -33.09
C ALA A 177 -1.75 -5.24 -33.99
N GLY A 178 -0.61 -5.82 -33.60
CA GLY A 178 0.61 -5.86 -34.40
C GLY A 178 1.59 -4.70 -34.15
N HIS A 179 1.33 -3.84 -33.16
CA HIS A 179 2.27 -2.77 -32.80
C HIS A 179 3.47 -3.29 -32.00
N ARG A 180 4.64 -2.72 -32.24
CA ARG A 180 5.82 -2.89 -31.39
C ARG A 180 5.64 -2.02 -30.15
N VAL A 181 5.49 -2.66 -28.99
CA VAL A 181 5.21 -1.98 -27.73
C VAL A 181 6.37 -2.17 -26.77
N VAL A 182 6.84 -1.08 -26.17
CA VAL A 182 7.75 -1.10 -25.02
C VAL A 182 6.97 -0.75 -23.76
N VAL A 183 7.19 -1.50 -22.68
CA VAL A 183 6.63 -1.21 -21.36
C VAL A 183 7.74 -0.84 -20.41
N LEU A 184 7.65 0.34 -19.79
CA LEU A 184 8.58 0.81 -18.77
C LEU A 184 7.94 0.63 -17.40
N GLU A 185 8.51 -0.22 -16.56
CA GLU A 185 8.05 -0.50 -15.20
C GLU A 185 9.12 -0.14 -14.18
N MET A 186 8.71 0.48 -13.07
CA MET A 186 9.61 0.87 -11.98
C MET A 186 9.93 -0.30 -11.05
N GLY A 187 8.98 -1.23 -10.90
CA GLY A 187 9.11 -2.40 -10.05
C GLY A 187 9.75 -3.61 -10.75
N ALA A 188 10.10 -4.62 -9.93
CA ALA A 188 10.61 -5.88 -10.42
C ALA A 188 9.49 -6.82 -10.91
N TYR A 189 9.88 -7.87 -11.65
CA TYR A 189 8.97 -8.92 -12.09
C TYR A 189 8.96 -10.12 -11.12
N TYR A 190 7.78 -10.38 -10.56
CA TYR A 190 7.50 -11.54 -9.72
C TYR A 190 6.42 -12.42 -10.35
N ASN A 191 6.53 -13.74 -10.15
CA ASN A 191 5.53 -14.71 -10.53
C ASN A 191 5.13 -15.60 -9.34
N GLU A 192 4.34 -16.64 -9.61
CA GLU A 192 3.82 -17.58 -8.62
C GLU A 192 4.91 -18.23 -7.76
N ALA A 193 6.11 -18.42 -8.31
CA ALA A 193 7.24 -19.01 -7.60
C ALA A 193 7.82 -18.09 -6.52
N ASP A 194 7.64 -16.77 -6.66
CA ASP A 194 8.15 -15.77 -5.72
C ASP A 194 7.17 -15.51 -4.56
N PHE A 195 5.87 -15.74 -4.74
CA PHE A 195 4.82 -15.38 -3.79
C PHE A 195 4.75 -16.33 -2.58
N ASN A 196 5.66 -16.12 -1.64
CA ASN A 196 5.82 -16.91 -0.41
C ASN A 196 4.74 -16.71 0.68
N GLN A 197 3.73 -15.87 0.43
CA GLN A 197 2.65 -15.55 1.37
C GLN A 197 3.13 -14.94 2.70
N LEU A 198 4.33 -14.34 2.71
CA LEU A 198 4.86 -13.61 3.85
C LEU A 198 4.65 -12.11 3.66
N GLU A 199 3.98 -11.49 4.64
CA GLU A 199 3.53 -10.11 4.53
C GLU A 199 4.70 -9.11 4.48
N LEU A 200 5.72 -9.27 5.33
CA LEU A 200 6.89 -8.37 5.31
C LEU A 200 7.67 -8.46 4.01
N TRP A 201 7.82 -9.67 3.45
CA TRP A 201 8.43 -9.85 2.14
C TRP A 201 7.60 -9.15 1.06
N ALA A 202 6.28 -9.33 1.09
CA ALA A 202 5.37 -8.70 0.13
C ALA A 202 5.45 -7.17 0.20
N TYR A 203 5.42 -6.58 1.39
CA TYR A 203 5.65 -5.15 1.58
C TYR A 203 6.97 -4.69 0.96
N GLU A 204 8.06 -5.39 1.27
CA GLU A 204 9.40 -5.03 0.83
C GLU A 204 9.59 -5.07 -0.70
N HIS A 205 8.95 -6.03 -1.38
CA HIS A 205 9.20 -6.35 -2.77
C HIS A 205 8.10 -5.88 -3.73
N LEU A 206 6.84 -5.86 -3.27
CA LEU A 206 5.68 -5.63 -4.13
C LEU A 206 5.09 -4.24 -3.97
N TYR A 207 5.37 -3.52 -2.88
CA TYR A 207 4.80 -2.21 -2.61
C TYR A 207 5.81 -1.07 -2.79
N TYR A 208 5.31 0.05 -3.30
CA TYR A 208 6.05 1.30 -3.40
C TYR A 208 6.57 1.71 -2.02
N LYS A 209 7.89 1.88 -1.91
CA LYS A 209 8.59 2.25 -0.67
C LYS A 209 8.26 1.33 0.53
N GLY A 210 7.99 0.05 0.31
CA GLY A 210 7.66 -0.86 1.42
C GLY A 210 6.20 -0.79 1.89
N GLY A 211 5.34 -0.04 1.19
CA GLY A 211 3.89 0.01 1.41
C GLY A 211 3.41 0.88 2.58
N LEU A 212 4.30 1.57 3.28
CA LEU A 212 3.92 2.54 4.32
C LEU A 212 4.45 3.98 4.11
N PRO A 213 4.61 4.53 2.89
CA PRO A 213 4.95 5.94 2.75
C PRO A 213 3.76 6.82 3.19
N PRO A 214 3.93 7.69 4.18
CA PRO A 214 2.90 8.65 4.55
C PRO A 214 2.85 9.82 3.55
N THR A 215 1.74 10.57 3.58
CA THR A 215 1.66 11.91 3.00
C THR A 215 2.63 12.85 3.71
N SER A 216 2.94 14.00 3.10
CA SER A 216 3.89 14.97 3.65
C SER A 216 3.51 15.51 5.04
N ASP A 217 2.22 15.44 5.38
CA ASP A 217 1.66 15.84 6.67
C ASP A 217 1.37 14.65 7.61
N GLY A 218 1.71 13.41 7.22
CA GLY A 218 1.57 12.21 8.05
C GLY A 218 0.16 11.62 8.16
N ASN A 219 -0.86 12.27 7.59
CA ASN A 219 -2.26 11.91 7.86
C ASN A 219 -2.77 10.69 7.07
N VAL A 220 -2.16 10.35 5.94
CA VAL A 220 -2.59 9.23 5.09
C VAL A 220 -1.38 8.40 4.67
N VAL A 221 -1.50 7.08 4.73
CA VAL A 221 -0.50 6.15 4.22
C VAL A 221 -0.93 5.61 2.86
N LEU A 222 -0.02 5.61 1.88
CA LEU A 222 -0.30 5.14 0.53
C LEU A 222 0.13 3.67 0.35
N LEU A 223 -0.84 2.79 0.08
CA LEU A 223 -0.61 1.42 -0.39
C LEU A 223 -0.68 1.39 -1.92
N ALA A 224 0.49 1.39 -2.57
CA ALA A 224 0.60 1.30 -4.02
C ALA A 224 1.52 0.14 -4.42
N GLY A 225 1.13 -0.66 -5.41
CA GLY A 225 1.98 -1.71 -5.97
C GLY A 225 3.11 -1.13 -6.82
N SER A 226 4.31 -1.69 -6.66
CA SER A 226 5.55 -1.33 -7.37
C SER A 226 6.22 -2.61 -7.88
N ASN A 227 5.57 -3.28 -8.82
CA ASN A 227 5.98 -4.53 -9.45
C ASN A 227 5.33 -4.62 -10.83
N LEU A 228 5.77 -5.56 -11.67
CA LEU A 228 5.07 -5.87 -12.92
C LEU A 228 3.62 -6.28 -12.64
N GLY A 229 2.64 -5.52 -13.16
CA GLY A 229 1.21 -5.65 -12.84
C GLY A 229 0.70 -4.64 -11.79
N GLY A 230 1.61 -3.96 -11.09
CA GLY A 230 1.33 -2.85 -10.19
C GLY A 230 0.32 -3.18 -9.10
N GLY A 231 -0.65 -2.28 -8.90
CA GLY A 231 -1.69 -2.46 -7.88
C GLY A 231 -2.57 -3.69 -8.08
N SER A 232 -2.65 -4.25 -9.30
CA SER A 232 -3.46 -5.46 -9.55
C SER A 232 -2.86 -6.73 -8.95
N THR A 233 -1.53 -6.75 -8.74
CA THR A 233 -0.82 -7.87 -8.09
C THR A 233 -1.08 -7.91 -6.57
N VAL A 234 -1.41 -6.78 -5.95
CA VAL A 234 -1.45 -6.62 -4.48
C VAL A 234 -2.83 -6.22 -3.94
N ASN A 235 -3.88 -6.19 -4.78
CA ASN A 235 -5.22 -5.76 -4.37
C ASN A 235 -6.07 -6.88 -3.75
N TRP A 236 -7.27 -6.52 -3.30
CA TRP A 236 -8.26 -7.43 -2.74
C TRP A 236 -9.08 -8.21 -3.80
N MET A 237 -8.62 -8.27 -5.06
CA MET A 237 -9.27 -8.96 -6.19
C MET A 237 -10.78 -8.67 -6.38
N THR A 238 -11.28 -7.57 -5.83
CA THR A 238 -12.70 -7.23 -5.87
C THR A 238 -13.00 -6.50 -7.17
N CYS A 239 -13.83 -7.10 -8.00
CA CYS A 239 -14.23 -6.53 -9.28
C CYS A 239 -15.76 -6.39 -9.31
N PHE A 240 -16.25 -5.16 -9.48
CA PHE A 240 -17.67 -4.89 -9.70
C PHE A 240 -17.84 -4.02 -10.93
N PRO A 241 -18.89 -4.23 -11.74
CA PRO A 241 -19.19 -3.33 -12.83
C PRO A 241 -19.54 -1.94 -12.29
N THR A 242 -19.00 -0.89 -12.93
CA THR A 242 -19.38 0.49 -12.63
C THR A 242 -20.87 0.68 -12.85
N ARG A 243 -21.55 1.28 -11.87
CA ARG A 243 -23.01 1.47 -11.91
C ARG A 243 -23.42 2.29 -13.16
N PRO A 244 -24.52 1.94 -13.85
CA PRO A 244 -24.94 2.66 -15.06
C PRO A 244 -25.11 4.17 -14.86
N ALA A 245 -25.63 4.60 -13.69
CA ALA A 245 -25.82 6.01 -13.38
C ALA A 245 -24.49 6.81 -13.38
N VAL A 246 -23.40 6.23 -12.84
CA VAL A 246 -22.08 6.87 -12.82
C VAL A 246 -21.52 7.01 -14.24
N ARG A 247 -21.71 6.00 -15.09
CA ARG A 247 -21.29 6.05 -16.50
C ARG A 247 -22.09 7.09 -17.30
N ALA A 248 -23.39 7.20 -17.03
CA ALA A 248 -24.24 8.21 -17.65
C ALA A 248 -23.82 9.64 -17.27
N GLU A 249 -23.49 9.85 -15.99
CA GLU A 249 -22.92 11.11 -15.48
C GLU A 249 -21.62 11.47 -16.21
N TRP A 250 -20.67 10.53 -16.33
CA TRP A 250 -19.41 10.76 -17.06
C TRP A 250 -19.60 11.15 -18.53
N ALA A 251 -20.56 10.53 -19.22
CA ALA A 251 -20.86 10.89 -20.59
C ALA A 251 -21.52 12.27 -20.69
N ALA A 252 -22.54 12.53 -19.86
CA ALA A 252 -23.34 13.76 -19.94
C ALA A 252 -22.58 15.01 -19.46
N GLU A 253 -21.78 14.87 -18.40
CA GLU A 253 -21.15 16.02 -17.72
C GLU A 253 -19.66 16.19 -18.08
N HIS A 254 -18.99 15.13 -18.55
CA HIS A 254 -17.55 15.13 -18.81
C HIS A 254 -17.16 14.72 -20.24
N GLY A 255 -18.14 14.52 -21.13
CA GLY A 255 -17.90 14.21 -22.54
C GLY A 255 -17.30 12.82 -22.79
N LEU A 256 -17.35 11.92 -21.80
CA LEU A 256 -16.82 10.55 -21.91
C LEU A 256 -17.85 9.62 -22.56
N GLU A 257 -18.29 9.93 -23.78
CA GLU A 257 -19.38 9.22 -24.48
C GLU A 257 -19.11 7.71 -24.63
N ALA A 258 -17.83 7.34 -24.87
CA ALA A 258 -17.37 5.95 -24.95
C ALA A 258 -17.65 5.13 -23.67
N SER A 259 -17.89 5.78 -22.54
CA SER A 259 -18.22 5.14 -21.28
C SER A 259 -19.64 4.59 -21.22
N THR A 260 -20.55 4.94 -22.16
CA THR A 260 -21.94 4.46 -22.18
C THR A 260 -22.22 3.36 -23.22
N GLY A 261 -21.32 3.18 -24.20
CA GLY A 261 -21.51 2.25 -25.32
C GLY A 261 -21.43 0.75 -24.97
N PRO A 262 -21.88 -0.15 -25.85
CA PRO A 262 -21.94 -1.61 -25.61
C PRO A 262 -20.58 -2.26 -25.33
N THR A 263 -19.48 -1.68 -25.83
CA THR A 263 -18.09 -2.10 -25.53
C THR A 263 -17.73 -1.91 -24.06
N SER A 264 -18.25 -0.88 -23.40
CA SER A 264 -17.97 -0.59 -21.98
C SER A 264 -18.75 -1.47 -20.99
N THR A 265 -19.85 -2.09 -21.44
CA THR A 265 -20.49 -3.21 -20.72
C THR A 265 -19.77 -4.54 -20.95
N ALA A 266 -19.15 -4.71 -22.12
CA ALA A 266 -18.41 -5.91 -22.47
C ALA A 266 -17.05 -5.99 -21.77
N THR A 267 -16.33 -4.91 -21.46
CA THR A 267 -15.02 -5.00 -20.79
C THR A 267 -15.09 -5.58 -19.36
N CYS A 268 -16.26 -5.61 -18.73
CA CYS A 268 -16.49 -6.25 -17.42
C CYS A 268 -17.03 -7.69 -17.52
N ALA A 269 -17.45 -8.16 -18.69
CA ALA A 269 -18.23 -9.39 -18.83
C ALA A 269 -17.42 -10.69 -19.12
N PRO A 270 -16.34 -10.71 -19.95
CA PRO A 270 -15.78 -11.98 -20.43
C PRO A 270 -14.93 -12.71 -19.37
N SER A 271 -14.54 -12.08 -18.26
CA SER A 271 -13.83 -12.78 -17.17
C SER A 271 -14.73 -13.55 -16.20
N TRP A 272 -16.05 -13.34 -16.26
CA TRP A 272 -17.01 -13.89 -15.29
C TRP A 272 -17.56 -15.28 -15.66
N SER A 273 -17.47 -15.70 -16.92
CA SER A 273 -18.04 -16.99 -17.35
C SER A 273 -17.18 -18.21 -17.02
N GLY A 274 -15.89 -18.01 -16.68
CA GLY A 274 -14.94 -19.10 -16.43
C GLY A 274 -14.51 -19.31 -14.98
N SER A 275 -14.72 -18.34 -14.09
CA SER A 275 -14.28 -18.43 -12.69
C SER A 275 -15.49 -18.50 -11.76
N ARG A 276 -15.83 -19.72 -11.29
CA ARG A 276 -16.63 -19.81 -10.06
C ARG A 276 -15.82 -19.11 -8.97
N PRO A 277 -16.34 -18.07 -8.30
CA PRO A 277 -15.64 -17.54 -7.14
C PRO A 277 -15.56 -18.67 -6.12
N THR A 278 -14.35 -19.15 -5.86
CA THR A 278 -14.10 -20.00 -4.70
C THR A 278 -14.47 -19.17 -3.48
N ARG A 279 -15.68 -19.39 -2.94
CA ARG A 279 -16.16 -18.77 -1.68
C ARG A 279 -15.14 -18.90 -0.55
N SER A 280 -14.19 -19.82 -0.65
CA SER A 280 -13.10 -20.03 0.32
C SER A 280 -12.30 -18.76 0.66
N ALA A 281 -11.80 -18.01 -0.34
CA ALA A 281 -10.84 -16.94 -0.07
C ALA A 281 -11.46 -15.73 0.64
N ALA A 282 -12.61 -15.24 0.17
CA ALA A 282 -13.29 -14.09 0.79
C ALA A 282 -13.89 -14.40 2.17
N THR A 283 -14.27 -15.66 2.45
CA THR A 283 -14.88 -16.04 3.73
C THR A 283 -13.85 -16.38 4.81
N SER A 284 -12.60 -16.66 4.41
CA SER A 284 -11.46 -16.85 5.31
C SER A 284 -11.06 -15.52 5.96
N THR A 285 -10.73 -14.51 5.14
CA THR A 285 -10.23 -13.22 5.62
C THR A 285 -11.27 -12.42 6.42
N ALA A 286 -12.57 -12.54 6.08
CA ALA A 286 -13.65 -11.90 6.81
C ALA A 286 -13.86 -12.48 8.23
N ARG A 287 -13.43 -13.73 8.49
CA ARG A 287 -13.44 -14.31 9.84
C ARG A 287 -12.19 -13.92 10.64
N THR A 288 -11.03 -13.83 9.99
CA THR A 288 -9.75 -13.51 10.64
C THR A 288 -9.69 -12.06 11.16
N PHE A 289 -10.39 -11.12 10.51
CA PHE A 289 -10.42 -9.70 10.92
C PHE A 289 -11.71 -9.26 11.64
N GLY A 290 -12.48 -10.20 12.23
CA GLY A 290 -13.47 -9.87 13.26
C GLY A 290 -14.63 -8.95 12.84
N CYS A 291 -14.89 -8.74 11.55
CA CYS A 291 -16.02 -7.92 11.11
C CYS A 291 -17.26 -8.80 10.90
N GLY A 292 -17.90 -9.22 11.99
CA GLY A 292 -19.15 -9.99 11.89
C GLY A 292 -19.71 -10.61 13.17
N ARG A 293 -20.14 -9.78 14.14
CA ARG A 293 -21.36 -9.94 15.01
C ARG A 293 -21.23 -9.10 16.29
N ALA A 294 -21.29 -7.78 16.15
CA ALA A 294 -21.61 -6.87 17.26
C ALA A 294 -22.86 -6.06 16.92
N ALA A 295 -23.98 -6.77 16.72
CA ALA A 295 -25.31 -6.16 16.61
C ALA A 295 -26.38 -7.25 16.76
N ARG A 296 -26.66 -7.66 18.01
CA ARG A 296 -27.94 -8.23 18.49
C ARG A 296 -27.78 -8.81 19.91
N SER A 297 -27.70 -7.95 20.92
CA SER A 297 -28.04 -8.31 22.30
C SER A 297 -28.20 -7.08 23.19
N SER A 298 -29.24 -6.29 22.93
CA SER A 298 -29.86 -5.43 23.95
C SER A 298 -31.21 -4.97 23.43
N ALA A 299 -32.20 -5.86 23.45
CA ALA A 299 -33.59 -5.48 23.33
C ALA A 299 -34.07 -4.98 24.70
N GLY A 300 -34.31 -3.67 24.80
CA GLY A 300 -35.04 -3.01 25.89
C GLY A 300 -36.17 -2.17 25.29
N PRO A 301 -37.29 -1.94 26.01
CA PRO A 301 -38.59 -1.76 25.40
C PRO A 301 -38.77 -0.38 24.73
N SER A 302 -39.49 -0.41 23.62
CA SER A 302 -39.93 0.70 22.79
C SER A 302 -40.66 1.81 23.57
N ARG A 303 -40.19 3.05 23.40
CA ARG A 303 -40.96 4.27 23.70
C ARG A 303 -41.42 4.94 22.39
N PRO A 304 -42.63 5.51 22.34
CA PRO A 304 -43.22 6.01 21.10
C PRO A 304 -42.60 7.34 20.67
N SER A 305 -42.51 7.49 19.35
CA SER A 305 -41.99 8.64 18.60
C SER A 305 -42.91 9.86 18.72
N SER A 306 -42.33 11.01 19.06
CA SER A 306 -42.88 12.33 18.74
C SER A 306 -41.74 13.34 18.60
N ALA A 307 -41.21 13.52 17.40
CA ALA A 307 -40.44 14.72 17.05
C ALA A 307 -40.47 14.95 15.53
N THR A 308 -40.94 16.14 15.20
CA THR A 308 -41.20 16.77 13.91
C THR A 308 -39.98 16.74 12.98
N GLN A 309 -40.15 16.36 11.71
CA GLN A 309 -39.11 16.50 10.68
C GLN A 309 -38.92 17.98 10.32
N THR A 310 -37.73 18.51 10.55
CA THR A 310 -37.22 19.73 9.89
C THR A 310 -36.43 19.35 8.62
N PRO A 311 -36.59 20.07 7.50
CA PRO A 311 -35.89 19.75 6.25
C PRO A 311 -34.39 20.10 6.33
N ARG A 312 -33.53 19.24 5.76
CA ARG A 312 -32.09 19.47 5.63
C ARG A 312 -31.79 20.62 4.66
N PRO A 313 -30.78 21.48 4.95
CA PRO A 313 -30.33 22.48 3.99
C PRO A 313 -29.54 21.82 2.84
N THR A 314 -29.77 22.36 1.65
CA THR A 314 -29.14 22.02 0.39
C THR A 314 -27.63 22.26 0.42
N THR A 315 -26.88 21.35 -0.21
CA THR A 315 -25.43 21.36 -0.35
C THR A 315 -24.95 22.64 -1.04
N ARG A 316 -24.04 23.40 -0.38
CA ARG A 316 -23.27 24.47 -1.02
C ARG A 316 -22.39 23.88 -2.12
N ARG A 317 -22.58 24.35 -3.35
CA ARG A 317 -21.69 24.09 -4.50
C ARG A 317 -20.31 24.72 -4.23
N VAL A 318 -19.24 23.95 -4.42
CA VAL A 318 -17.88 24.47 -4.55
C VAL A 318 -17.70 24.96 -6.00
N PRO A 319 -17.21 26.19 -6.25
CA PRO A 319 -17.08 26.72 -7.60
C PRO A 319 -15.94 26.05 -8.42
N PRO A 320 -15.99 26.11 -9.77
CA PRO A 320 -15.16 25.27 -10.66
C PRO A 320 -13.67 25.66 -10.74
N THR A 321 -13.25 26.72 -10.05
CA THR A 321 -11.90 27.29 -10.20
C THR A 321 -10.82 26.56 -9.41
N CYS A 322 -11.16 25.63 -8.51
CA CYS A 322 -10.17 24.90 -7.72
C CYS A 322 -9.52 23.72 -8.45
N ILE A 323 -10.12 23.20 -9.53
CA ILE A 323 -9.60 22.01 -10.22
C ILE A 323 -8.48 22.35 -11.22
N SER A 324 -8.42 23.57 -11.76
CA SER A 324 -7.38 23.94 -12.74
C SER A 324 -6.03 24.35 -12.13
N ALA A 325 -5.93 24.52 -10.82
CA ALA A 325 -4.70 24.98 -10.15
C ALA A 325 -3.75 23.84 -9.73
N ILE A 326 -4.19 22.57 -9.77
CA ILE A 326 -3.41 21.42 -9.30
C ILE A 326 -2.55 20.80 -10.43
N ALA A 327 -2.90 21.05 -11.69
CA ALA A 327 -2.25 20.43 -12.85
C ALA A 327 -0.82 20.91 -13.19
N PRO A 328 -0.34 22.14 -12.87
CA PRO A 328 1.05 22.53 -13.18
C PRO A 328 2.02 22.44 -12.00
N ALA A 329 1.55 22.31 -10.75
CA ALA A 329 2.43 22.39 -9.57
C ALA A 329 3.21 21.10 -9.28
N ALA A 330 2.69 19.94 -9.70
CA ALA A 330 3.35 18.64 -9.52
C ALA A 330 4.59 18.44 -10.42
N ALA A 331 4.82 19.30 -11.43
CA ALA A 331 5.93 19.18 -12.37
C ALA A 331 7.27 19.77 -11.87
N ARG A 332 7.34 20.37 -10.67
CA ARG A 332 8.55 21.05 -10.18
C ARG A 332 9.28 20.40 -8.99
N ALA A 333 8.76 19.31 -8.41
CA ALA A 333 9.33 18.73 -7.20
C ALA A 333 9.62 17.22 -7.32
N SER A 334 10.44 16.81 -8.30
CA SER A 334 11.21 15.56 -8.25
C SER A 334 12.19 15.52 -9.43
N ARG A 335 13.44 15.96 -9.24
CA ARG A 335 14.51 15.72 -10.23
C ARG A 335 15.09 14.32 -10.02
N GLY A 336 14.35 13.31 -10.49
CA GLY A 336 14.94 12.04 -10.94
C GLY A 336 15.51 12.18 -12.36
N PRO A 337 16.13 11.13 -12.94
CA PRO A 337 16.72 11.21 -14.28
C PRO A 337 15.68 11.70 -15.29
N THR A 338 15.99 12.82 -15.96
CA THR A 338 15.14 13.44 -16.97
C THR A 338 15.20 12.63 -18.26
N TYR A 339 14.14 11.89 -18.58
CA TYR A 339 13.94 11.33 -19.92
C TYR A 339 13.54 12.46 -20.88
N ARG A 340 14.48 12.89 -21.74
CA ARG A 340 14.16 13.81 -22.85
C ARG A 340 13.58 13.00 -24.01
N MET A 341 12.27 13.08 -24.20
CA MET A 341 11.68 12.80 -25.51
C MET A 341 12.17 13.87 -26.50
N ARG A 342 12.85 13.46 -27.57
CA ARG A 342 12.97 14.31 -28.76
C ARG A 342 11.65 14.22 -29.52
N PRO A 343 10.97 15.34 -29.80
CA PRO A 343 9.94 15.32 -30.83
C PRO A 343 10.61 14.92 -32.14
N THR A 344 10.09 13.90 -32.80
CA THR A 344 10.28 13.72 -34.25
C THR A 344 9.89 15.02 -34.95
N PRO A 345 10.66 15.50 -35.94
CA PRO A 345 10.34 16.74 -36.62
C PRO A 345 8.94 16.66 -37.26
N GLU A 346 8.22 17.76 -37.08
CA GLU A 346 6.84 18.00 -37.49
C GLU A 346 6.52 17.42 -38.89
N LEU A 347 5.56 16.51 -38.93
CA LEU A 347 4.77 16.28 -40.15
C LEU A 347 3.90 17.51 -40.35
N SER A 348 4.35 18.43 -41.20
CA SER A 348 3.53 19.51 -41.71
C SER A 348 2.42 18.92 -42.58
N LEU A 349 1.21 18.86 -42.05
CA LEU A 349 0.02 18.65 -42.87
C LEU A 349 -0.38 20.00 -43.47
N SER A 350 0.26 20.36 -44.58
CA SER A 350 -0.24 21.40 -45.47
C SER A 350 -0.93 20.79 -46.69
N SER A 351 -2.23 21.07 -46.75
CA SER A 351 -3.10 21.21 -47.91
C SER A 351 -3.33 20.05 -48.91
N THR A 352 -4.59 20.03 -49.33
CA THR A 352 -5.09 19.62 -50.64
C THR A 352 -5.51 18.16 -50.76
N ALA A 353 -6.83 17.97 -50.62
CA ALA A 353 -7.53 16.82 -51.16
C ALA A 353 -7.24 16.70 -52.66
N VAL A 354 -6.61 15.59 -53.05
CA VAL A 354 -6.62 15.08 -54.41
C VAL A 354 -7.24 13.69 -54.37
N ARG A 355 -8.39 13.56 -55.04
CA ARG A 355 -8.99 12.28 -55.41
C ARG A 355 -8.14 11.61 -56.49
N SER A 356 -8.00 10.30 -56.37
CA SER A 356 -7.99 9.31 -57.47
C SER A 356 -8.04 7.94 -56.79
N GLY A 357 -8.59 6.88 -57.34
CA GLY A 357 -9.07 6.53 -58.67
C GLY A 357 -9.20 5.01 -58.65
#